data_AF-A0A7W1J768-F1
#
_entry.id   AF-A0A7W1J768-F1
#
_cell.length_a   1.000
_cell.length_b   1.000
_cell.length_c   1.000
_cell.angle_alpha   90.00
_cell.angle_beta   90.00
_cell.angle_gamma   90.00
#
_symmetry.space_group_name_H-M   'P 1'
#
loop_
_entity.id
_entity.type
_entity.pdbx_description
1 polymer ?
#
loop_
_entity_poly.entity_id
_entity_poly.type
_entity_poly.pdbx_seq_one_letter_code
_entity_poly.pdbx_strand_id
1 'polypeptide(L)'
;MATRFSIFLIFCVSVLFTTQAYSQGMGIGIATPISVLHVYENTANVSTTTGLTIEQNSTGDAVIQYLLTGGQRWVEGIDNSDADKFKISSTVDVGSNPRITIQTTGEVGINKSAPDEMFHVGTNSGATDNYVKVQTNGSQKAGIKFVGGTLNIWHVTHDDVNSILQIGMDASEWMTFNNTGSVGIGTASP
;
A
#
# COMPACT_ATOMS: atom_id res chain seq x y z
N MET A 1 10.18 -72.85 19.19
CA MET A 1 9.21 -71.93 19.80
C MET A 1 9.38 -70.58 19.11
N ALA A 2 8.64 -70.35 18.03
CA ALA A 2 8.83 -69.19 17.14
C ALA A 2 7.84 -68.10 17.57
N THR A 3 8.34 -67.04 18.18
CA THR A 3 7.55 -65.84 18.49
C THR A 3 7.48 -64.98 17.24
N ARG A 4 6.26 -64.91 16.69
CA ARG A 4 5.89 -64.09 15.54
C ARG A 4 6.17 -62.61 15.83
N PHE A 5 7.05 -62.00 15.03
CA PHE A 5 7.14 -60.54 14.91
C PHE A 5 5.92 -60.07 14.13
N SER A 6 4.89 -59.59 14.83
CA SER A 6 3.80 -58.87 14.18
C SER A 6 4.32 -57.50 13.77
N ILE A 7 4.66 -57.36 12.49
CA ILE A 7 4.74 -56.07 11.81
C ILE A 7 3.37 -55.40 11.98
N PHE A 8 3.29 -54.45 12.90
CA PHE A 8 2.19 -53.50 12.93
C PHE A 8 2.46 -52.54 11.78
N LEU A 9 1.89 -52.86 10.63
CA LEU A 9 1.79 -51.95 9.51
C LEU A 9 0.89 -50.80 9.96
N ILE A 10 1.48 -49.77 10.57
CA ILE A 10 0.83 -48.47 10.63
C ILE A 10 0.77 -48.03 9.17
N PHE A 11 -0.38 -48.27 8.55
CA PHE A 11 -0.84 -47.40 7.49
C PHE A 11 -0.86 -46.01 8.10
N CYS A 12 0.25 -45.30 7.92
CA CYS A 12 0.24 -43.87 7.93
C CYS A 12 -0.69 -43.52 6.76
N VAL A 13 -1.99 -43.39 7.03
CA VAL A 13 -2.73 -42.31 6.41
C VAL A 13 -2.06 -41.07 6.97
N SER A 14 -0.93 -40.72 6.38
CA SER A 14 -0.59 -39.35 6.16
C SER A 14 -1.83 -38.81 5.48
N VAL A 15 -2.69 -38.16 6.25
CA VAL A 15 -3.62 -37.19 5.69
C VAL A 15 -2.74 -36.35 4.77
N LEU A 16 -3.03 -36.48 3.49
CA LEU A 16 -2.28 -35.96 2.39
C LEU A 16 -2.24 -34.44 2.56
N PHE A 17 -1.26 -33.91 3.29
CA PHE A 17 -0.66 -32.69 2.82
C PHE A 17 -0.06 -33.09 1.48
N THR A 18 -0.66 -32.69 0.37
CA THR A 18 0.08 -32.61 -0.90
C THR A 18 1.12 -31.47 -0.79
N THR A 19 1.83 -31.35 0.33
CA THR A 19 3.14 -30.74 0.37
C THR A 19 4.08 -31.82 -0.12
N GLN A 20 4.04 -32.10 -1.42
CA GLN A 20 5.21 -32.71 -2.04
C GLN A 20 6.32 -31.70 -1.81
N ALA A 21 7.19 -31.98 -0.84
CA ALA A 21 8.44 -31.25 -0.66
C ALA A 21 9.29 -31.56 -1.90
N TYR A 22 8.95 -30.91 -3.01
CA TYR A 22 9.88 -30.76 -4.10
C TYR A 22 11.08 -30.03 -3.51
N SER A 23 12.28 -30.30 -4.03
CA SER A 23 13.50 -29.55 -3.69
C SER A 23 13.39 -28.03 -3.98
N GLN A 24 12.22 -27.57 -4.44
CA GLN A 24 11.87 -26.26 -4.96
C GLN A 24 10.90 -25.46 -4.05
N GLY A 25 10.26 -26.06 -3.02
CA GLY A 25 9.34 -25.35 -2.10
C GLY A 25 8.01 -26.06 -1.80
N MET A 26 7.13 -25.39 -1.04
CA MET A 26 5.77 -25.80 -0.68
C MET A 26 4.74 -25.15 -1.61
N GLY A 27 3.95 -25.98 -2.30
CA GLY A 27 2.80 -25.55 -3.09
C GLY A 27 1.49 -25.86 -2.40
N ILE A 28 0.57 -24.90 -2.37
CA ILE A 28 -0.84 -25.10 -1.99
C ILE A 28 -1.66 -24.86 -3.26
N GLY A 29 -2.32 -25.92 -3.76
CA GLY A 29 -3.09 -25.86 -5.02
C GLY A 29 -2.26 -25.96 -6.31
N ILE A 30 -0.93 -26.08 -6.25
CA ILE A 30 -0.03 -26.15 -7.41
C ILE A 30 1.07 -27.20 -7.26
N ALA A 31 1.38 -27.90 -8.35
CA ALA A 31 2.37 -28.99 -8.37
C ALA A 31 3.82 -28.51 -8.43
N THR A 32 4.09 -27.39 -9.12
CA THR A 32 5.44 -26.83 -9.27
C THR A 32 5.48 -25.41 -8.71
N PRO A 33 5.83 -25.24 -7.42
CA PRO A 33 5.97 -23.92 -6.80
C PRO A 33 7.03 -23.06 -7.50
N ILE A 34 6.79 -21.76 -7.62
CA ILE A 34 7.76 -20.78 -8.16
C ILE A 34 8.60 -20.21 -7.01
N SER A 35 7.95 -19.91 -5.88
CA SER A 35 8.57 -19.49 -4.62
C SER A 35 8.53 -20.63 -3.59
N VAL A 36 9.32 -20.49 -2.52
CA VAL A 36 9.39 -21.48 -1.42
C VAL A 36 8.02 -21.73 -0.78
N LEU A 37 7.13 -20.74 -0.76
CA LEU A 37 5.71 -20.92 -0.50
C LEU A 37 4.94 -20.34 -1.69
N HIS A 38 4.17 -21.17 -2.39
CA HIS A 38 3.32 -20.76 -3.51
C HIS A 38 1.87 -21.20 -3.24
N VAL A 39 1.00 -20.24 -2.95
CA VAL A 39 -0.44 -20.46 -2.83
C VAL A 39 -1.08 -20.14 -4.18
N TYR A 40 -1.78 -21.12 -4.74
CA TYR A 40 -2.43 -21.02 -6.04
C TYR A 40 -3.90 -21.41 -5.92
N GLU A 41 -4.75 -20.57 -6.50
CA GLU A 41 -6.18 -20.80 -6.62
C GLU A 41 -6.62 -20.50 -8.07
N ASN A 42 -7.49 -21.35 -8.62
CA ASN A 42 -8.11 -21.15 -9.94
C ASN A 42 -9.60 -21.48 -9.86
N THR A 43 -10.35 -20.59 -9.22
CA THR A 43 -11.80 -20.70 -8.98
C THR A 43 -12.49 -19.40 -9.39
N ALA A 44 -13.83 -19.39 -9.39
CA ALA A 44 -14.63 -18.17 -9.50
C ALA A 44 -15.09 -17.63 -8.13
N ASN A 45 -14.53 -18.14 -7.03
CA ASN A 45 -14.94 -17.76 -5.69
C ASN A 45 -14.54 -16.31 -5.39
N VAL A 46 -15.36 -15.63 -4.59
CA VAL A 46 -15.11 -14.29 -4.05
C VAL A 46 -15.34 -14.31 -2.54
N SER A 47 -14.91 -13.26 -1.82
CA SER A 47 -15.06 -13.11 -0.36
C SER A 47 -14.08 -13.97 0.45
N THR A 48 -14.45 -14.33 1.68
CA THR A 48 -13.60 -14.95 2.72
C THR A 48 -13.10 -16.36 2.39
N THR A 49 -13.60 -16.98 1.31
CA THR A 49 -13.20 -18.32 0.86
C THR A 49 -12.08 -18.30 -0.18
N THR A 50 -11.57 -17.13 -0.54
CA THR A 50 -10.58 -16.91 -1.63
C THR A 50 -9.30 -16.29 -1.06
N GLY A 51 -8.13 -16.74 -1.53
CA GLY A 51 -6.83 -16.13 -1.19
C GLY A 51 -6.18 -16.62 0.12
N LEU A 52 -5.43 -15.73 0.78
CA LEU A 52 -4.70 -16.00 2.03
C LEU A 52 -5.29 -15.18 3.18
N THR A 53 -5.71 -15.87 4.24
CA THR A 53 -6.16 -15.24 5.49
C THR A 53 -5.04 -15.25 6.52
N ILE A 54 -4.73 -14.07 7.06
CA ILE A 54 -3.87 -13.90 8.24
C ILE A 54 -4.77 -13.42 9.38
N GLU A 55 -4.92 -14.22 10.42
CA GLU A 55 -5.87 -13.97 11.50
C GLU A 55 -5.17 -13.95 12.86
N GLN A 56 -5.61 -13.00 13.72
CA GLN A 56 -5.30 -12.98 15.13
C GLN A 56 -6.61 -12.81 15.91
N ASN A 57 -6.92 -13.76 16.80
CA ASN A 57 -8.17 -13.87 17.55
C ASN A 57 -8.04 -13.41 19.03
N SER A 58 -7.07 -12.55 19.32
CA SER A 58 -6.81 -11.98 20.64
C SER A 58 -6.30 -10.56 20.48
N THR A 59 -5.66 -9.99 21.51
CA THR A 59 -5.22 -8.59 21.54
C THR A 59 -3.97 -8.29 20.72
N GLY A 60 -3.52 -9.23 19.88
CA GLY A 60 -2.37 -9.04 19.01
C GLY A 60 -2.76 -8.52 17.63
N ASP A 61 -1.75 -8.30 16.81
CA ASP A 61 -1.91 -7.78 15.45
C ASP A 61 -1.82 -8.90 14.41
N ALA A 62 -2.69 -8.85 13.41
CA ALA A 62 -2.63 -9.74 12.25
C ALA A 62 -1.70 -9.12 11.20
N VAL A 63 -0.51 -9.69 11.00
CA VAL A 63 0.57 -9.05 10.22
C VAL A 63 1.29 -10.00 9.26
N ILE A 64 1.82 -9.43 8.18
CA ILE A 64 2.86 -10.02 7.32
C ILE A 64 4.16 -9.23 7.56
N GLN A 65 5.30 -9.95 7.57
CA GLN A 65 6.60 -9.36 7.86
C GLN A 65 7.64 -9.68 6.78
N TYR A 66 8.43 -8.68 6.43
CA TYR A 66 9.55 -8.76 5.49
C TYR A 66 10.83 -8.40 6.22
N LEU A 67 11.86 -9.23 6.11
CA LEU A 67 13.13 -9.01 6.83
C LEU A 67 14.33 -9.28 5.94
N LEU A 68 15.24 -8.31 5.87
CA LEU A 68 16.63 -8.52 5.52
C LEU A 68 17.43 -8.67 6.82
N THR A 69 17.94 -9.88 7.11
CA THR A 69 18.66 -10.16 8.35
C THR A 69 19.82 -9.18 8.56
N GLY A 70 19.84 -8.53 9.73
CA GLY A 70 20.83 -7.49 10.06
C GLY A 70 20.62 -6.13 9.38
N GLY A 71 19.55 -5.97 8.60
CA GLY A 71 19.21 -4.74 7.88
C GLY A 71 17.79 -4.26 8.20
N GLN A 72 16.94 -4.20 7.18
CA GLN A 72 15.62 -3.58 7.24
C GLN A 72 14.50 -4.60 7.50
N ARG A 73 13.52 -4.19 8.30
CA ARG A 73 12.23 -4.88 8.44
C ARG A 73 11.08 -4.01 7.96
N TRP A 74 10.12 -4.61 7.28
CA TRP A 74 8.81 -4.01 7.01
C TRP A 74 7.72 -4.92 7.56
N VAL A 75 6.68 -4.31 8.11
CA VAL A 75 5.52 -5.00 8.65
C VAL A 75 4.28 -4.32 8.10
N GLU A 76 3.34 -5.10 7.62
CA GLU A 76 2.01 -4.62 7.22
C GLU A 76 0.93 -5.47 7.88
N GLY A 77 -0.20 -4.87 8.19
CA GLY A 77 -1.28 -5.58 8.87
C GLY A 77 -2.26 -4.67 9.60
N ILE A 78 -3.09 -5.28 10.43
CA ILE A 78 -4.08 -4.61 11.28
C ILE A 78 -3.45 -4.38 12.65
N ASP A 79 -3.42 -3.11 13.08
CA ASP A 79 -3.11 -2.74 14.45
C ASP A 79 -4.39 -2.73 15.29
N ASN A 80 -4.61 -3.84 15.99
CA ASN A 80 -5.79 -4.06 16.82
C ASN A 80 -5.84 -3.06 17.99
N SER A 81 -4.66 -2.65 18.47
CA SER A 81 -4.55 -1.72 19.59
C SER A 81 -4.84 -0.26 19.21
N ASP A 82 -4.83 0.07 17.92
CA ASP A 82 -5.14 1.41 17.39
C ASP A 82 -6.40 1.40 16.52
N ALA A 83 -7.50 0.87 17.08
CA ALA A 83 -8.83 0.85 16.47
C ALA A 83 -8.89 0.15 15.09
N ASP A 84 -8.24 -1.01 15.01
CA ASP A 84 -8.25 -1.91 13.84
C ASP A 84 -7.76 -1.26 12.54
N LYS A 85 -6.91 -0.23 12.63
CA LYS A 85 -6.36 0.45 11.46
C LYS A 85 -5.43 -0.48 10.68
N PHE A 86 -5.50 -0.43 9.36
CA PHE A 86 -4.51 -1.07 8.51
C PHE A 86 -3.28 -0.17 8.39
N LYS A 87 -2.08 -0.73 8.56
CA LYS A 87 -0.84 0.03 8.65
C LYS A 87 0.30 -0.65 7.88
N ILE A 88 1.24 0.18 7.44
CA ILE A 88 2.54 -0.25 6.92
C ILE A 88 3.63 0.47 7.71
N SER A 89 4.53 -0.30 8.30
CA SER A 89 5.57 0.16 9.21
C SER A 89 6.94 -0.36 8.80
N SER A 90 7.97 0.45 9.06
CA SER A 90 9.39 0.12 8.78
C SER A 90 10.15 -0.27 10.04
N THR A 91 9.42 -0.81 11.03
CA THR A 91 9.93 -1.19 12.36
C THR A 91 9.50 -2.64 12.68
N VAL A 92 9.63 -3.07 13.93
CA VAL A 92 9.26 -4.43 14.37
C VAL A 92 7.77 -4.60 14.62
N ASP A 93 7.10 -3.52 14.99
CA ASP A 93 5.70 -3.50 15.37
C ASP A 93 4.91 -2.68 14.34
N VAL A 94 3.74 -3.18 13.94
CA VAL A 94 2.94 -2.54 12.91
C VAL A 94 2.37 -1.20 13.38
N GLY A 95 2.14 -1.04 14.70
CA GLY A 95 1.66 0.20 15.30
C GLY A 95 2.74 1.27 15.49
N SER A 96 4.01 0.87 15.50
CA SER A 96 5.14 1.75 15.84
C SER A 96 5.68 2.54 14.64
N ASN A 97 5.42 3.85 14.64
CA ASN A 97 5.84 4.81 13.60
C ASN A 97 5.38 4.40 12.19
N PRO A 98 4.06 4.29 11.96
CA PRO A 98 3.53 3.87 10.67
C PRO A 98 3.92 4.86 9.57
N ARG A 99 4.37 4.30 8.45
CA ARG A 99 4.65 5.06 7.22
C ARG A 99 3.38 5.30 6.43
N ILE A 100 2.46 4.34 6.48
CA ILE A 100 1.11 4.46 5.94
C ILE A 100 0.13 4.00 7.00
N THR A 101 -0.97 4.75 7.17
CA THR A 101 -2.11 4.36 8.01
C THR A 101 -3.39 4.53 7.20
N ILE A 102 -4.25 3.52 7.24
CA ILE A 102 -5.59 3.55 6.65
C ILE A 102 -6.57 3.29 7.78
N GLN A 103 -7.46 4.25 8.03
CA GLN A 103 -8.50 4.09 9.03
C GLN A 103 -9.60 3.16 8.52
N THR A 104 -10.32 2.52 9.46
CA THR A 104 -11.52 1.72 9.13
C THR A 104 -12.62 2.55 8.48
N THR A 105 -12.57 3.87 8.65
CA THR A 105 -13.42 4.88 8.00
C THR A 105 -12.93 5.31 6.60
N GLY A 106 -11.71 4.95 6.21
CA GLY A 106 -11.17 5.10 4.85
C GLY A 106 -10.10 6.19 4.65
N GLU A 107 -9.83 7.03 5.64
CA GLU A 107 -8.82 8.08 5.52
C GLU A 107 -7.40 7.49 5.48
N VAL A 108 -6.55 8.06 4.63
CA VAL A 108 -5.18 7.61 4.41
C VAL A 108 -4.18 8.66 4.90
N GLY A 109 -3.33 8.25 5.84
CA GLY A 109 -2.21 9.03 6.35
C GLY A 109 -0.88 8.55 5.77
N ILE A 110 -0.07 9.47 5.25
CA ILE A 110 1.34 9.22 4.93
C ILE A 110 2.18 9.85 6.04
N ASN A 111 2.91 8.98 6.75
CA ASN A 111 3.71 9.33 7.92
C ASN A 111 2.90 10.04 9.04
N LYS A 112 1.60 9.70 9.11
CA LYS A 112 0.61 10.17 10.09
C LYS A 112 -0.21 8.99 10.60
N SER A 113 -0.27 8.77 11.91
CA SER A 113 -0.97 7.64 12.54
C SER A 113 -2.48 7.86 12.75
N ALA A 114 -2.93 9.10 12.68
CA ALA A 114 -4.32 9.48 12.82
C ALA A 114 -4.62 10.58 11.78
N PRO A 115 -4.83 10.22 10.50
CA PRO A 115 -5.26 11.20 9.50
C PRO A 115 -6.61 11.79 9.92
N ASP A 116 -6.73 13.12 9.86
CA ASP A 116 -7.94 13.90 10.15
C ASP A 116 -8.63 14.40 8.87
N GLU A 117 -8.05 14.07 7.71
CA GLU A 117 -8.56 14.33 6.37
C GLU A 117 -8.44 13.06 5.53
N MET A 118 -9.26 12.93 4.49
CA MET A 118 -9.29 11.75 3.62
C MET A 118 -7.91 11.37 3.08
N PHE A 119 -7.06 12.37 2.79
CA PHE A 119 -5.65 12.18 2.50
C PHE A 119 -4.82 13.17 3.29
N HIS A 120 -4.04 12.68 4.25
CA HIS A 120 -3.18 13.49 5.12
C HIS A 120 -1.72 13.12 4.89
N VAL A 121 -0.93 14.03 4.33
CA VAL A 121 0.54 13.91 4.27
C VAL A 121 1.13 14.80 5.35
N GLY A 122 1.81 14.19 6.31
CA GLY A 122 2.34 14.93 7.45
C GLY A 122 3.51 14.24 8.12
N THR A 123 4.03 14.89 9.16
CA THR A 123 5.07 14.32 10.02
C THR A 123 4.62 14.39 11.47
N ASN A 124 4.99 13.38 12.25
CA ASN A 124 4.89 13.43 13.71
C ASN A 124 6.04 14.22 14.37
N SER A 125 6.94 14.81 13.57
CA SER A 125 8.11 15.60 13.98
C SER A 125 8.13 16.93 13.21
N GLY A 126 8.30 18.04 13.92
CA GLY A 126 8.42 19.38 13.35
C GLY A 126 9.79 19.70 12.73
N ALA A 127 10.61 18.69 12.44
CA ALA A 127 11.98 18.90 11.97
C ALA A 127 12.11 19.13 10.46
N THR A 128 11.07 18.86 9.67
CA THR A 128 11.08 18.96 8.21
C THR A 128 9.77 19.51 7.68
N ASP A 129 9.85 20.33 6.64
CA ASP A 129 8.69 20.75 5.85
C ASP A 129 8.06 19.54 5.15
N ASN A 130 6.73 19.54 5.07
CA ASN A 130 5.97 18.52 4.37
C ASN A 130 5.54 19.03 3.01
N TYR A 131 6.02 18.37 1.95
CA TYR A 131 5.64 18.69 0.58
C TYR A 131 5.03 17.47 -0.12
N VAL A 132 4.00 17.71 -0.92
CA VAL A 132 3.52 16.75 -1.91
C VAL A 132 4.15 17.11 -3.26
N LYS A 133 5.02 16.24 -3.78
CA LYS A 133 5.62 16.45 -5.09
C LYS A 133 4.69 15.93 -6.18
N VAL A 134 4.17 16.85 -7.00
CA VAL A 134 3.47 16.51 -8.25
C VAL A 134 4.41 16.81 -9.41
N GLN A 135 4.78 15.79 -10.19
CA GLN A 135 5.77 15.91 -11.25
C GLN A 135 5.33 15.15 -12.51
N THR A 136 5.65 15.70 -13.67
CA THR A 136 5.54 15.06 -14.98
C THR A 136 6.90 15.09 -15.68
N ASN A 137 7.14 14.19 -16.62
CA ASN A 137 8.36 14.21 -17.44
C ASN A 137 8.13 15.06 -18.70
N GLY A 138 9.22 15.59 -19.28
CA GLY A 138 9.16 16.34 -20.53
C GLY A 138 8.34 17.64 -20.42
N SER A 139 7.72 18.03 -21.53
CA SER A 139 7.01 19.32 -21.72
C SER A 139 5.57 19.34 -21.19
N GLN A 140 5.25 18.58 -20.13
CA GLN A 140 3.88 18.47 -19.61
C GLN A 140 3.66 19.38 -18.40
N LYS A 141 2.41 19.80 -18.17
CA LYS A 141 2.00 20.50 -16.95
C LYS A 141 1.81 19.50 -15.81
N ALA A 142 2.28 19.85 -14.62
CA ALA A 142 2.02 19.11 -13.37
C ALA A 142 1.09 19.93 -12.48
N GLY A 143 0.13 19.31 -11.79
CA GLY A 143 -0.80 20.09 -10.97
C GLY A 143 -1.87 19.28 -10.25
N ILE A 144 -2.73 20.00 -9.54
CA ILE A 144 -3.85 19.48 -8.77
C ILE A 144 -5.15 19.99 -9.40
N LYS A 145 -6.10 19.09 -9.63
CA LYS A 145 -7.45 19.41 -10.13
C LYS A 145 -8.48 19.33 -8.99
N PHE A 146 -9.47 20.20 -9.04
CA PHE A 146 -10.64 20.21 -8.17
C PHE A 146 -11.86 19.91 -9.04
N VAL A 147 -12.42 18.70 -8.89
CA VAL A 147 -13.41 18.14 -9.81
C VAL A 147 -14.71 17.86 -9.07
N GLY A 148 -15.81 18.50 -9.51
CA GLY A 148 -17.18 18.19 -9.05
C GLY A 148 -18.08 17.57 -10.14
N GLY A 149 -17.57 17.43 -11.36
CA GLY A 149 -18.33 16.99 -12.54
C GLY A 149 -17.46 16.99 -13.80
N THR A 150 -18.07 17.16 -14.98
CA THR A 150 -17.37 17.13 -16.28
C THR A 150 -17.00 18.50 -16.84
N LEU A 151 -17.53 19.58 -16.26
CA LEU A 151 -17.26 20.98 -16.63
C LEU A 151 -16.83 21.76 -15.40
N ASN A 152 -16.23 22.94 -15.62
CA ASN A 152 -15.78 23.86 -14.57
C ASN A 152 -14.75 23.21 -13.63
N ILE A 153 -13.83 22.42 -14.20
CA ILE A 153 -12.76 21.79 -13.43
C ILE A 153 -11.67 22.82 -13.17
N TRP A 154 -11.55 23.22 -11.91
CA TRP A 154 -10.48 24.10 -11.47
C TRP A 154 -9.18 23.34 -11.33
N HIS A 155 -8.06 24.02 -11.58
CA HIS A 155 -6.74 23.45 -11.40
C HIS A 155 -5.72 24.49 -11.00
N VAL A 156 -4.69 24.01 -10.29
CA VAL A 156 -3.44 24.73 -10.07
C VAL A 156 -2.34 23.93 -10.77
N THR A 157 -1.61 24.55 -11.69
CA THR A 157 -0.63 23.85 -12.54
C THR A 157 0.68 24.60 -12.65
N HIS A 158 1.78 23.86 -12.60
CA HIS A 158 3.10 24.29 -13.06
C HIS A 158 3.28 23.84 -14.51
N ASP A 159 3.62 24.78 -15.39
CA ASP A 159 3.98 24.52 -16.78
C ASP A 159 5.48 24.81 -16.96
N ASP A 160 6.25 23.72 -17.08
CA ASP A 160 7.71 23.78 -17.19
C ASP A 160 8.16 24.47 -18.49
N VAL A 161 7.42 24.24 -19.58
CA VAL A 161 7.75 24.76 -20.92
C VAL A 161 7.72 26.28 -20.92
N ASN A 162 6.66 26.85 -20.34
CA ASN A 162 6.47 28.29 -20.29
C ASN A 162 7.03 28.90 -18.99
N SER A 163 7.56 28.07 -18.08
CA SER A 163 8.08 28.48 -16.76
C SER A 163 7.09 29.32 -15.96
N ILE A 164 5.84 28.84 -15.87
CA ILE A 164 4.72 29.54 -15.22
C ILE A 164 4.01 28.66 -14.18
N LEU A 165 3.47 29.31 -13.15
CA LEU A 165 2.49 28.74 -12.23
C LEU A 165 1.12 29.37 -12.54
N GLN A 166 0.08 28.56 -12.67
CA GLN A 166 -1.23 29.01 -13.11
C GLN A 166 -2.36 28.49 -12.23
N ILE A 167 -3.41 29.30 -12.10
CA ILE A 167 -4.73 28.91 -11.63
C ILE A 167 -5.68 29.03 -12.83
N GLY A 168 -6.33 27.94 -13.20
CA GLY A 168 -7.21 27.89 -14.36
C GLY A 168 -8.46 27.05 -14.14
N MET A 169 -9.34 27.09 -15.13
CA MET A 169 -10.57 26.31 -15.16
C MET A 169 -10.80 25.79 -16.58
N ASP A 170 -11.00 24.48 -16.70
CA ASP A 170 -11.07 23.78 -17.99
C ASP A 170 -9.88 24.17 -18.90
N ALA A 171 -10.16 24.74 -20.07
CA ALA A 171 -9.16 25.18 -21.04
C ALA A 171 -8.70 26.65 -20.87
N SER A 172 -9.20 27.37 -19.87
CA SER A 172 -8.93 28.79 -19.65
C SER A 172 -8.00 29.02 -18.46
N GLU A 173 -7.05 29.94 -18.61
CA GLU A 173 -6.19 30.40 -17.52
C GLU A 173 -6.65 31.75 -16.95
N TRP A 174 -6.78 31.82 -15.63
CA TRP A 174 -7.39 32.95 -14.93
C TRP A 174 -6.35 33.77 -14.17
N MET A 175 -5.37 33.11 -13.57
CA MET A 175 -4.23 33.75 -12.92
C MET A 175 -2.93 33.08 -13.37
N THR A 176 -1.95 33.87 -13.76
CA THR A 176 -0.62 33.37 -14.17
C THR A 176 0.47 34.11 -13.42
N PHE A 177 1.41 33.36 -12.85
CA PHE A 177 2.67 33.85 -12.32
C PHE A 177 3.78 33.41 -13.27
N ASN A 178 4.53 34.36 -13.82
CA ASN A 178 5.66 34.06 -14.68
C ASN A 178 6.97 33.94 -13.90
N ASN A 179 8.01 33.42 -14.54
CA ASN A 179 9.35 33.27 -13.96
C ASN A 179 10.07 34.59 -13.66
N THR A 180 9.51 35.74 -14.03
CA THR A 180 10.02 37.07 -13.69
C THR A 180 9.31 37.70 -12.48
N GLY A 181 8.30 37.01 -11.93
CA GLY A 181 7.52 37.48 -10.79
C GLY A 181 6.32 38.37 -11.15
N SER A 182 6.02 38.59 -12.44
CA SER A 182 4.81 39.29 -12.85
C SER A 182 3.58 38.41 -12.67
N VAL A 183 2.46 39.05 -12.33
CA VAL A 183 1.18 38.40 -12.10
C VAL A 183 0.16 38.91 -13.11
N GLY A 184 -0.48 37.97 -13.81
CA GLY A 184 -1.54 38.24 -14.78
C GLY A 184 -2.87 37.77 -14.25
N ILE A 185 -3.89 38.61 -14.39
CA ILE A 185 -5.29 38.25 -14.13
C ILE A 185 -6.02 38.36 -15.47
N GLY A 186 -6.53 37.23 -15.97
CA GLY A 186 -7.18 37.14 -17.29
C GLY A 186 -6.22 37.20 -18.49
N THR A 187 -4.91 37.10 -18.27
CA THR A 187 -3.88 36.99 -19.31
C THR A 187 -2.87 35.91 -18.96
N ALA A 188 -2.41 35.17 -19.97
CA ALA A 188 -1.36 34.15 -19.85
C ALA A 188 0.07 34.75 -19.87
N SER A 189 0.20 36.03 -20.26
CA SER A 189 1.48 36.73 -20.39
C SER A 189 1.42 38.10 -19.70
N PRO A 190 1.56 38.14 -18.36
CA PRO A 190 1.69 39.40 -17.62
C PRO A 190 3.03 40.09 -17.75
#